data_AF-A0A498N5E9-F1
#
_entry.id   AF-A0A498N5E9-F1
#
_cell.length_a   1.000
_cell.length_b   1.000
_cell.length_c   1.000
_cell.angle_alpha   90.00
_cell.angle_beta   90.00
_cell.angle_gamma   90.00
#
_symmetry.space_group_name_H-M   'P 1'
#
loop_
_entity.id
_entity.type
_entity.pdbx_description
1 polymer ?
#
loop_
_entity_poly.entity_id
_entity_poly.type
_entity_poly.pdbx_seq_one_letter_code
_entity_poly.pdbx_strand_id
1 'polypeptide(L)'
;MMNLACAQLFFAVTLWTLPCTTAAVAVDDPKELLHLSEVSLEAVLPRNSSDTSAPRTRRKRFISSKDMTAILDYHNRVRSQAFPPAANMEYMVWDERLAKSAESWAAQCIWDHGPPHVLRHIGQNLSIISGRYRSIIDLGELGWRGSI
;
A
#
# COMPACT_ATOMS: atom_id res chain seq x y z
N MET A 1 -20.36 -36.81 -50.08
CA MET A 1 -20.26 -35.35 -49.92
C MET A 1 -20.41 -35.03 -48.44
N MET A 2 -19.32 -34.60 -47.82
CA MET A 2 -19.21 -34.26 -46.40
C MET A 2 -20.03 -33.00 -46.09
N ASN A 3 -20.65 -32.91 -44.91
CA ASN A 3 -20.88 -31.62 -44.27
C ASN A 3 -20.84 -31.76 -42.74
N LEU A 4 -19.82 -31.11 -42.17
CA LEU A 4 -19.21 -31.25 -40.86
C LEU A 4 -19.78 -30.26 -39.84
N ALA A 5 -21.09 -30.00 -39.85
CA ALA A 5 -21.67 -28.86 -39.12
C ALA A 5 -22.70 -29.24 -38.03
N CYS A 6 -22.51 -30.35 -37.31
CA CYS A 6 -23.48 -30.80 -36.30
C CYS A 6 -22.89 -31.21 -34.93
N ALA A 7 -21.59 -30.98 -34.70
CA ALA A 7 -20.89 -31.55 -33.53
C ALA A 7 -20.23 -30.54 -32.58
N GLN A 8 -20.59 -29.25 -32.61
CA GLN A 8 -19.90 -28.22 -31.80
C GLN A 8 -20.79 -27.45 -30.80
N LEU A 9 -21.91 -28.03 -30.35
CA LEU A 9 -22.80 -27.40 -29.36
C LEU A 9 -22.88 -28.13 -28.00
N PHE A 10 -21.83 -28.83 -27.56
CA PHE A 10 -21.82 -29.52 -26.25
C PHE A 10 -20.51 -29.42 -25.45
N PHE A 11 -19.76 -28.31 -25.53
CA PHE A 11 -18.59 -28.08 -24.66
C PHE A 11 -18.61 -26.72 -23.96
N ALA A 12 -19.70 -26.42 -23.27
CA ALA A 12 -19.70 -25.45 -22.19
C ALA A 12 -20.58 -26.04 -21.09
N VAL A 13 -20.00 -26.27 -19.89
CA VAL A 13 -20.63 -26.32 -18.55
C VAL A 13 -19.89 -27.22 -17.53
N THR A 14 -18.90 -28.06 -17.86
CA THR A 14 -18.38 -29.04 -16.88
C THR A 14 -17.02 -28.77 -16.23
N LEU A 15 -16.54 -27.52 -16.10
CA LEU A 15 -15.25 -27.30 -15.43
C LEU A 15 -15.17 -26.07 -14.52
N TRP A 16 -16.23 -25.79 -13.74
CA TRP A 16 -16.21 -24.72 -12.73
C TRP A 16 -16.89 -25.10 -11.40
N THR A 17 -16.81 -26.38 -10.97
CA THR A 17 -17.37 -26.79 -9.67
C THR A 17 -16.52 -27.82 -8.91
N LEU A 18 -15.19 -27.71 -8.96
CA LEU A 18 -14.31 -28.46 -8.05
C LEU A 18 -13.89 -27.56 -6.87
N PRO A 19 -14.52 -27.69 -5.68
CA PRO A 19 -14.03 -27.04 -4.47
C PRO A 19 -12.74 -27.75 -3.99
N CYS A 20 -11.65 -26.98 -3.94
CA CYS A 20 -10.36 -27.40 -3.38
C CYS A 20 -10.50 -27.56 -1.86
N THR A 21 -10.57 -28.79 -1.38
CA THR A 21 -10.49 -29.12 0.05
C THR A 21 -9.02 -29.14 0.48
N THR A 22 -8.61 -28.20 1.33
CA THR A 22 -7.33 -28.28 2.05
C THR A 22 -7.59 -28.27 3.55
N ALA A 23 -7.26 -29.38 4.19
CA ALA A 23 -7.37 -29.62 5.62
C ALA A 23 -6.41 -28.73 6.42
N ALA A 24 -6.87 -28.33 7.61
CA ALA A 24 -6.07 -27.66 8.63
C ALA A 24 -5.14 -28.65 9.33
N VAL A 25 -3.90 -28.24 9.58
CA VAL A 25 -2.97 -28.90 10.52
C VAL A 25 -2.48 -27.83 11.50
N ALA A 26 -2.93 -27.93 12.76
CA ALA A 26 -2.26 -27.37 13.93
C ALA A 26 -1.05 -28.28 14.25
N VAL A 27 0.06 -27.85 14.86
CA VAL A 27 0.27 -27.36 16.23
C VAL A 27 1.75 -26.94 16.31
N ASP A 28 2.10 -25.90 17.09
CA ASP A 28 3.22 -26.02 18.05
C ASP A 28 3.15 -24.92 19.13
N ASP A 29 3.20 -25.39 20.37
CA ASP A 29 2.97 -24.74 21.66
C ASP A 29 4.22 -24.98 22.52
N PRO A 30 4.79 -23.98 23.21
CA PRO A 30 5.59 -24.24 24.39
C PRO A 30 4.89 -23.69 25.64
N LYS A 31 4.38 -24.63 26.44
CA LYS A 31 4.06 -24.46 27.86
C LYS A 31 5.33 -24.33 28.69
N GLU A 32 5.10 -23.88 29.92
CA GLU A 32 5.99 -23.82 31.09
C GLU A 32 6.76 -22.51 31.25
N LEU A 33 6.26 -21.64 32.13
CA LEU A 33 6.75 -21.70 33.52
C LEU A 33 5.87 -20.86 34.47
N LEU A 34 5.04 -21.56 35.24
CA LEU A 34 4.75 -21.37 36.68
C LEU A 34 4.24 -19.99 37.17
N HIS A 35 2.98 -19.90 37.56
CA HIS A 35 2.42 -20.21 38.89
C HIS A 35 2.54 -19.05 39.91
N LEU A 36 1.37 -18.60 40.33
CA LEU A 36 1.09 -17.56 41.32
C LEU A 36 1.71 -17.87 42.70
N SER A 37 2.23 -16.84 43.39
CA SER A 37 1.55 -16.22 44.56
C SER A 37 2.46 -15.28 45.37
N GLU A 38 1.93 -14.07 45.62
CA GLU A 38 1.96 -13.33 46.89
C GLU A 38 3.28 -12.70 47.38
N VAL A 39 3.33 -11.36 47.39
CA VAL A 39 3.54 -10.53 48.61
C VAL A 39 2.93 -9.14 48.36
N SER A 40 1.96 -8.78 49.19
CA SER A 40 1.44 -7.41 49.38
C SER A 40 2.48 -6.52 50.07
N LEU A 41 2.51 -5.22 49.77
CA LEU A 41 2.35 -4.16 50.78
C LEU A 41 2.18 -2.79 50.12
N GLU A 42 1.12 -2.11 50.56
CA GLU A 42 0.71 -0.74 50.25
C GLU A 42 1.73 0.33 50.64
N ALA A 43 1.87 1.37 49.82
CA ALA A 43 2.25 2.72 50.25
C ALA A 43 1.80 3.78 49.22
N VAL A 44 0.55 4.22 49.38
CA VAL A 44 0.02 5.60 49.24
C VAL A 44 0.81 6.58 48.36
N LEU A 45 0.25 6.97 47.21
CA LEU A 45 0.14 8.37 46.74
C LEU A 45 -0.97 8.46 45.66
N PRO A 46 -1.97 9.35 45.77
CA PRO A 46 -2.98 9.51 44.73
C PRO A 46 -2.40 10.35 43.61
N ARG A 47 -2.05 9.74 42.47
CA ARG A 47 -1.70 10.48 41.26
C ARG A 47 -2.96 10.81 40.47
N ASN A 48 -3.72 11.78 40.96
CA ASN A 48 -4.49 12.64 40.09
C ASN A 48 -3.51 13.65 39.47
N SER A 49 -2.96 13.30 38.32
CA SER A 49 -2.39 14.29 37.41
C SER A 49 -3.07 14.10 36.07
N SER A 50 -4.04 14.97 35.84
CA SER A 50 -4.42 15.50 34.53
C SER A 50 -3.23 15.45 33.57
N ASP A 51 -3.13 14.40 32.76
CA ASP A 51 -2.15 14.40 31.68
C ASP A 51 -2.83 15.03 30.48
N THR A 52 -2.51 16.31 30.35
CA THR A 52 -2.89 17.25 29.34
C THR A 52 -3.02 16.56 27.99
N SER A 53 -4.17 16.74 27.33
CA SER A 53 -4.34 16.53 25.90
C SER A 53 -3.46 17.52 25.12
N ALA A 54 -2.15 17.41 25.29
CA ALA A 54 -1.19 18.18 24.52
C ALA A 54 -1.41 17.79 23.04
N PRO A 55 -1.73 18.75 22.17
CA PRO A 55 -1.91 18.47 20.76
C PRO A 55 -0.61 17.86 20.25
N ARG A 56 -0.67 16.59 19.85
CA ARG A 56 0.47 15.91 19.21
C ARG A 56 0.80 16.72 17.98
N THR A 57 1.88 17.50 18.02
CA THR A 57 2.40 18.17 16.83
C THR A 57 2.64 17.09 15.78
N ARG A 58 1.85 17.13 14.70
CA ARG A 58 1.97 16.18 13.60
C ARG A 58 3.35 16.42 13.01
N ARG A 59 4.33 15.59 13.38
CA ARG A 59 5.69 15.67 12.83
C ARG A 59 5.56 15.68 11.31
N LYS A 60 6.12 16.70 10.68
CA LYS A 60 6.27 16.76 9.23
C LYS A 60 7.03 15.49 8.83
N ARG A 61 6.34 14.57 8.16
CA ARG A 61 6.95 13.33 7.67
C ARG A 61 7.77 13.70 6.45
N PHE A 62 9.08 13.54 6.55
CA PHE A 62 10.00 13.66 5.44
C PHE A 62 10.13 12.30 4.74
N ILE A 63 10.26 12.30 3.41
CA ILE A 63 10.51 11.09 2.62
C ILE A 63 11.99 10.73 2.81
N SER A 64 12.28 9.58 3.44
CA SER A 64 13.67 9.16 3.63
C SER A 64 14.30 8.65 2.33
N SER A 65 15.64 8.62 2.24
CA SER A 65 16.33 8.05 1.06
C SER A 65 15.91 6.60 0.78
N LYS A 66 15.65 5.81 1.83
CA LYS A 66 15.09 4.45 1.69
C LYS A 66 13.70 4.46 1.04
N ASP A 67 12.84 5.41 1.42
CA ASP A 67 11.52 5.56 0.81
C ASP A 67 11.62 5.98 -0.66
N MET A 68 12.56 6.87 -1.00
CA MET A 68 12.82 7.28 -2.38
C MET A 68 13.17 6.08 -3.26
N THR A 69 14.14 5.27 -2.82
CA THR A 69 14.52 4.03 -3.53
C THR A 69 13.34 3.08 -3.64
N ALA A 70 12.59 2.85 -2.55
CA ALA A 70 11.44 1.96 -2.57
C ALA A 70 10.36 2.41 -3.58
N ILE A 71 10.05 3.72 -3.62
CA ILE A 71 9.09 4.29 -4.57
C ILE A 71 9.58 4.06 -6.01
N LEU A 72 10.86 4.37 -6.28
CA LEU A 72 11.44 4.27 -7.62
C LEU A 72 11.46 2.81 -8.11
N ASP A 73 11.93 1.90 -7.27
CA ASP A 73 12.01 0.47 -7.58
C ASP A 73 10.62 -0.13 -7.83
N TYR A 74 9.63 0.26 -7.01
CA TYR A 74 8.24 -0.16 -7.21
C TYR A 74 7.72 0.30 -8.57
N HIS A 75 7.89 1.59 -8.92
CA HIS A 75 7.43 2.14 -10.21
C HIS A 75 8.10 1.45 -11.40
N ASN A 76 9.41 1.27 -11.36
CA ASN A 76 10.15 0.60 -12.43
C ASN A 76 9.73 -0.87 -12.57
N ARG A 77 9.46 -1.57 -11.46
CA ARG A 77 8.95 -2.94 -11.48
C ARG A 77 7.57 -3.04 -12.12
N VAL A 78 6.62 -2.18 -11.78
CA VAL A 78 5.28 -2.25 -12.38
C VAL A 78 5.29 -1.79 -13.85
N ARG A 79 6.14 -0.82 -14.20
CA ARG A 79 6.33 -0.37 -15.59
C ARG A 79 6.89 -1.47 -16.49
N SER A 80 7.80 -2.31 -15.98
CA SER A 80 8.33 -3.45 -16.73
C SER A 80 7.30 -4.57 -16.95
N GLN A 81 6.17 -4.53 -16.23
CA GLN A 81 5.08 -5.48 -16.30
C GLN A 81 3.86 -4.93 -17.04
N ALA A 82 3.97 -3.78 -17.72
CA ALA A 82 2.87 -3.18 -18.44
C ALA A 82 2.31 -4.11 -19.53
N PHE A 83 0.98 -4.15 -19.65
CA PHE A 83 0.27 -4.90 -20.69
C PHE A 83 -0.69 -3.99 -21.47
N PRO A 84 -0.66 -3.99 -22.81
CA PRO A 84 0.25 -4.77 -23.67
C PRO A 84 1.74 -4.35 -23.49
N PRO A 85 2.70 -5.23 -23.81
CA PRO A 85 4.13 -4.91 -23.66
C PRO A 85 4.48 -3.64 -24.43
N ALA A 86 5.13 -2.69 -23.75
CA ALA A 86 5.60 -1.46 -24.38
C ALA A 86 6.88 -1.72 -25.20
N ALA A 87 6.94 -1.20 -26.42
CA ALA A 87 8.10 -1.35 -27.29
C ALA A 87 9.35 -0.60 -26.78
N ASN A 88 9.17 0.46 -25.99
CA ASN A 88 10.26 1.27 -25.47
C ASN A 88 9.89 1.91 -24.11
N MET A 89 9.82 1.10 -23.05
CA MET A 89 9.58 1.61 -21.70
C MET A 89 10.89 2.04 -21.05
N GLU A 90 11.10 3.35 -20.89
CA GLU A 90 12.30 3.89 -20.26
C GLU A 90 12.32 3.69 -18.74
N TYR A 91 13.54 3.58 -18.18
CA TYR A 91 13.76 3.45 -16.74
C TYR A 91 13.59 4.81 -16.05
N MET A 92 12.79 4.85 -14.99
CA MET A 92 12.62 6.06 -14.20
C MET A 92 13.82 6.27 -13.29
N VAL A 93 14.23 7.53 -13.17
CA VAL A 93 15.23 8.01 -12.21
C VAL A 93 14.59 9.05 -11.30
N TRP A 94 15.13 9.18 -10.09
CA TRP A 94 14.69 10.21 -9.15
C TRP A 94 15.17 11.59 -9.60
N ASP A 95 14.28 12.58 -9.59
CA ASP A 95 14.61 13.98 -9.86
C ASP A 95 14.25 14.84 -8.64
N GLU A 96 15.26 15.51 -8.07
CA GLU A 96 15.12 16.31 -6.86
C GLU A 96 14.26 17.56 -7.06
N ARG A 97 14.20 18.12 -8.27
CA ARG A 97 13.38 19.30 -8.57
C ARG A 97 11.91 18.91 -8.60
N LEU A 98 11.58 17.76 -9.19
CA LEU A 98 10.23 17.20 -9.16
C LEU A 98 9.82 16.83 -7.73
N ALA A 99 10.71 16.21 -6.95
CA ALA A 99 10.45 15.88 -5.55
C ALA A 99 10.14 17.12 -4.71
N LYS A 100 10.93 18.19 -4.85
CA LYS A 100 10.71 19.46 -4.15
C LYS A 100 9.41 20.14 -4.57
N SER A 101 9.07 20.07 -5.86
CA SER A 101 7.79 20.59 -6.36
C SER A 101 6.60 19.81 -5.78
N ALA A 102 6.69 18.48 -5.74
CA ALA A 102 5.68 17.62 -5.14
C ALA A 102 5.52 17.86 -3.63
N GLU A 103 6.61 18.02 -2.89
CA GLU A 103 6.57 18.40 -1.47
C GLU A 103 5.86 19.74 -1.26
N SER A 104 6.19 20.75 -2.07
CA SER A 104 5.56 22.07 -1.99
C SER A 104 4.06 22.02 -2.30
N TRP A 105 3.62 21.14 -3.21
CA TRP A 105 2.19 20.94 -3.49
C TRP A 105 1.49 20.22 -2.33
N ALA A 106 2.06 19.12 -1.86
CA ALA A 106 1.52 18.33 -0.75
C ALA A 106 1.37 19.15 0.54
N ALA A 107 2.27 20.11 0.78
CA ALA A 107 2.22 21.01 1.94
C ALA A 107 0.96 21.90 1.99
N GLN A 108 0.29 22.13 0.86
CA GLN A 108 -0.95 22.92 0.80
C GLN A 108 -2.15 22.15 1.37
N CYS A 109 -2.06 20.82 1.50
CA CYS A 109 -3.14 19.96 1.95
C CYS A 109 -4.42 20.07 1.11
N ILE A 110 -4.29 20.35 -0.20
CA ILE A 110 -5.40 20.41 -1.16
C ILE A 110 -5.41 19.12 -1.97
N TRP A 111 -6.57 18.47 -2.03
CA TRP A 111 -6.79 17.29 -2.89
C TRP A 111 -7.24 17.73 -4.28
N ASP A 112 -6.31 18.33 -5.03
CA ASP A 112 -6.49 18.73 -6.42
C ASP A 112 -5.14 18.74 -7.13
N HIS A 113 -5.14 18.83 -8.45
CA HIS A 113 -3.95 18.99 -9.25
C HIS A 113 -3.33 20.39 -9.10
N GLY A 114 -2.01 20.45 -9.25
CA GLY A 114 -1.25 21.68 -9.25
C GLY A 114 -1.64 22.67 -10.36
N PRO A 115 -1.06 23.89 -10.35
CA PRO A 115 -1.37 24.90 -11.35
C PRO A 115 -1.12 24.38 -12.79
N PRO A 116 -2.06 24.58 -13.73
CA PRO A 116 -1.96 24.00 -15.08
C PRO A 116 -0.70 24.40 -15.85
N HIS A 117 -0.18 25.61 -15.60
CA HIS A 117 1.04 26.08 -16.26
C HIS A 117 2.30 25.29 -15.86
N VAL A 118 2.33 24.70 -14.65
CA VAL A 118 3.42 23.82 -14.22
C VAL A 118 3.24 22.41 -14.81
N LEU A 119 1.99 21.95 -14.87
CA LEU A 119 1.65 20.59 -15.31
C LEU A 119 1.57 20.40 -16.83
N ARG A 120 1.81 21.46 -17.62
CA ARG A 120 1.79 21.39 -19.10
C ARG A 120 2.74 20.33 -19.67
N HIS A 121 3.86 20.09 -19.00
CA HIS A 121 4.92 19.17 -19.43
C HIS A 121 5.29 18.13 -18.36
N ILE A 122 4.60 18.14 -17.22
CA ILE A 122 4.90 17.31 -16.06
C ILE A 122 3.60 16.64 -15.64
N GLY A 123 3.57 15.30 -15.61
CA GLY A 123 2.46 14.54 -15.05
C GLY A 123 2.46 14.60 -13.52
N GLN A 124 1.28 14.47 -12.91
CA GLN A 124 1.13 14.45 -11.46
C GLN A 124 0.18 13.33 -11.03
N ASN A 125 0.65 12.45 -10.14
CA ASN A 125 -0.18 11.46 -9.47
C ASN A 125 -0.42 11.91 -8.03
N LEU A 126 -1.65 11.72 -7.54
CA LEU A 126 -2.03 12.08 -6.18
C LEU A 126 -2.50 10.82 -5.44
N SER A 127 -2.16 10.72 -4.17
CA SER A 127 -2.63 9.66 -3.27
C SER A 127 -2.94 10.25 -1.91
N ILE A 128 -4.07 9.88 -1.30
CA ILE A 128 -4.43 10.27 0.05
C ILE A 128 -4.79 9.02 0.85
N ILE A 129 -4.25 8.92 2.06
CA ILE A 129 -4.62 7.88 3.02
C ILE A 129 -4.99 8.58 4.33
N SER A 130 -6.16 8.22 4.86
CA SER A 130 -6.54 8.57 6.23
C SER A 130 -6.18 7.43 7.17
N GLY A 131 -5.61 7.75 8.33
CA GLY A 131 -5.22 6.75 9.34
C GLY A 131 -3.76 6.30 9.27
N ARG A 132 -3.51 5.05 9.66
CA ARG A 132 -2.15 4.45 9.70
C ARG A 132 -1.90 3.72 8.38
N TYR A 133 -0.85 4.11 7.65
CA TYR A 133 -0.31 3.32 6.55
C TYR A 133 0.88 2.49 7.05
N ARG A 134 1.19 1.36 6.40
CA ARG A 134 2.27 0.46 6.82
C ARG A 134 3.56 0.76 6.04
N SER A 135 3.43 1.07 4.75
CA SER A 135 4.53 1.38 3.85
C SER A 135 4.20 2.58 2.96
N ILE A 136 5.23 3.32 2.54
CA ILE A 136 5.09 4.38 1.54
C ILE A 136 4.60 3.82 0.18
N ILE A 137 4.84 2.54 -0.07
CA ILE A 137 4.40 1.85 -1.29
C ILE A 137 2.89 1.62 -1.32
N ASP A 138 2.25 1.50 -0.15
CA ASP A 138 0.79 1.37 -0.04
C ASP A 138 0.08 2.57 -0.70
N LEU A 139 0.69 3.76 -0.65
CA LEU A 139 0.19 4.97 -1.30
C LEU A 139 0.22 4.85 -2.83
N GLY A 140 1.29 4.26 -3.36
CA GLY A 140 1.44 4.00 -4.79
C GLY A 140 0.44 2.97 -5.28
N GLU A 141 0.36 1.82 -4.60
CA GLU A 141 -0.56 0.71 -4.95
C GLU A 141 -2.02 1.16 -5.05
N LEU A 142 -2.50 1.99 -4.11
CA LEU A 142 -3.87 2.50 -4.15
C LEU A 142 -4.15 3.39 -5.35
N GLY A 143 -3.17 4.21 -5.77
CA GLY A 143 -3.30 5.05 -6.97
C GLY A 143 -3.42 4.24 -8.26
N TRP A 144 -2.68 3.13 -8.36
CA TRP A 144 -2.76 2.21 -9.51
C TRP A 144 -4.08 1.43 -9.53
N ARG A 145 -4.60 1.01 -8.36
CA ARG A 145 -5.84 0.23 -8.26
C ARG A 145 -7.09 1.00 -8.67
N GLY A 146 -7.06 2.33 -8.61
CA GLY A 146 -8.16 3.21 -9.04
C GLY A 146 -8.08 3.65 -10.51
N SER A 147 -7.06 3.22 -11.25
CA SER A 147 -6.80 3.63 -12.64
C SER A 147 -7.04 2.49 -13.66
N ILE A 148 -7.68 1.39 -13.25
CA ILE A 148 -8.14 0.29 -14.10
C ILE A 148 -9.64 0.09 -14.02
#